data_AF-N1J9Q2-F1
#
_entry.id   AF-N1J9Q2-F1
#
_cell.length_a   1.000
_cell.length_b   1.000
_cell.length_c   1.000
_cell.angle_alpha   90.00
_cell.angle_beta   90.00
_cell.angle_gamma   90.00
#
_symmetry.space_group_name_H-M   'P 1'
#
loop_
_entity.id
_entity.type
_entity.pdbx_description
1 polymer ?
#
loop_
_entity_poly.entity_id
_entity_poly.type
_entity_poly.pdbx_seq_one_letter_code
_entity_poly.pdbx_strand_id
1 'polypeptide(L)'
;MKRAESLDEGPDVVAKGQATALSTQEPRRSLRSSDPISFTCTCSDAGHADGLVLLFYRYYASPPLLPHETQESLSSLAAFHDALANQHRLRGKIRLAAEGFNITVAGLRPAVTAYIEACTSHWSFAGLSLSTPAQIHAFFKPTTGCACVFGTGPISIRVCAEITPMGVTGYQPSRWDNIGTLQPAEFHERCLEDNSILIDVRNHYESRIGYFVDGMGHAAIRPAIRRFSQWPLYVRRVLAGDMVRSDSSDAHEATNKPDEPPKQILTYCTGGIRCEKGARFLQEKLEPDSNQVFTLGGGIAAYLEWMDMEIQRGRKRAEDSLFKGRNYVFDARGSMSLSSGAHTKPVSSCHLCGKSEDRLSKCHSSGCHLVLVVCKSCELENPRCCDHCLTLDLEFVLDDPTRAVGYRPICECERTREACLWGSEGFIKC
;
A
#
# COMPACT_ATOMS: atom_id res chain seq x y z
N MET A 1 -4.02 -46.42 -60.04
CA MET A 1 -3.70 -45.44 -61.10
C MET A 1 -3.69 -44.07 -60.43
N LYS A 2 -2.61 -43.63 -59.76
CA LYS A 2 -1.42 -42.91 -60.26
C LYS A 2 -1.72 -41.66 -61.12
N ARG A 3 -1.66 -40.48 -60.47
CA ARG A 3 -0.93 -39.23 -60.81
C ARG A 3 -1.26 -38.24 -59.68
N ALA A 4 -0.40 -37.81 -58.75
CA ALA A 4 0.97 -37.27 -58.78
C ALA A 4 1.06 -35.87 -59.39
N GLU A 5 1.16 -34.85 -58.52
CA GLU A 5 1.70 -33.47 -58.70
C GLU A 5 1.81 -32.89 -57.27
N SER A 6 2.95 -33.07 -56.58
CA SER A 6 4.17 -32.24 -56.55
C SER A 6 4.08 -31.09 -55.54
N LEU A 7 4.76 -31.31 -54.41
CA LEU A 7 5.16 -30.35 -53.40
C LEU A 7 6.16 -29.35 -54.00
N ASP A 8 5.99 -28.07 -53.68
CA ASP A 8 7.07 -27.08 -53.73
C ASP A 8 6.97 -26.20 -52.49
N GLU A 9 7.97 -26.33 -51.61
CA GLU A 9 8.16 -25.55 -50.40
C GLU A 9 8.93 -24.27 -50.76
N GLY A 10 8.24 -23.13 -50.75
CA GLY A 10 8.85 -21.79 -50.87
C GLY A 10 9.04 -21.14 -49.49
N PRO A 11 10.09 -20.35 -49.27
CA PRO A 11 10.52 -19.94 -47.94
C PRO A 11 9.67 -18.79 -47.37
N ASP A 12 9.17 -18.98 -46.15
CA ASP A 12 8.53 -17.93 -45.35
C ASP A 12 9.54 -16.83 -44.99
N VAL A 13 9.51 -15.73 -45.74
CA VAL A 13 10.24 -14.51 -45.43
C VAL A 13 9.47 -13.77 -44.32
N VAL A 14 9.84 -14.05 -43.07
CA VAL A 14 9.39 -13.29 -41.90
C VAL A 14 9.92 -11.85 -42.03
N ALA A 15 9.03 -10.92 -42.36
CA ALA A 15 9.29 -9.50 -42.37
C ALA A 15 9.63 -9.03 -40.94
N LYS A 16 10.92 -8.81 -40.69
CA LYS A 16 11.43 -8.11 -39.50
C LYS A 16 10.95 -6.66 -39.55
N GLY A 17 9.85 -6.37 -38.86
CA GLY A 17 9.44 -5.02 -38.53
C GLY A 17 10.53 -4.34 -37.70
N GLN A 18 11.09 -3.27 -38.25
CA GLN A 18 12.11 -2.44 -37.62
C GLN A 18 11.57 -1.85 -36.31
N ALA A 19 12.15 -2.25 -35.18
CA ALA A 19 11.96 -1.59 -33.91
C ALA A 19 12.59 -0.19 -33.99
N THR A 20 11.75 0.83 -34.14
CA THR A 20 12.14 2.21 -33.98
C THR A 20 12.47 2.48 -32.50
N ALA A 21 13.73 2.83 -32.26
CA ALA A 21 14.27 3.17 -30.97
C ALA A 21 13.65 4.46 -30.44
N LEU A 22 12.93 4.39 -29.31
CA LEU A 22 12.74 5.48 -28.34
C LEU A 22 12.11 4.92 -27.06
N SER A 23 12.98 4.38 -26.20
CA SER A 23 12.70 4.29 -24.77
C SER A 23 14.06 4.19 -24.07
N THR A 24 14.47 5.27 -23.44
CA THR A 24 15.49 5.21 -22.39
C THR A 24 14.89 4.44 -21.21
N GLN A 25 14.83 3.11 -21.33
CA GLN A 25 14.61 2.25 -20.19
C GLN A 25 15.79 2.48 -19.25
N GLU A 26 15.53 3.08 -18.08
CA GLU A 26 16.48 3.00 -16.99
C GLU A 26 16.94 1.54 -16.84
N PRO A 27 18.25 1.27 -16.64
CA PRO A 27 18.70 -0.09 -16.38
C PRO A 27 17.87 -0.64 -15.23
N ARG A 28 17.28 -1.85 -15.42
CA ARG A 28 16.58 -2.57 -14.34
C ARG A 28 17.46 -2.49 -13.11
N ARG A 29 17.01 -1.72 -12.10
CA ARG A 29 17.67 -1.66 -10.80
C ARG A 29 17.98 -3.10 -10.37
N SER A 30 19.21 -3.34 -9.91
CA SER A 30 19.64 -4.69 -9.57
C SER A 30 18.58 -5.38 -8.70
N LEU A 31 18.35 -6.67 -8.93
CA LEU A 31 17.39 -7.52 -8.20
C LEU A 31 17.51 -7.42 -6.67
N ARG A 32 18.58 -6.80 -6.17
CA ARG A 32 18.97 -6.64 -4.77
C ARG A 32 18.70 -5.24 -4.20
N SER A 33 18.47 -4.20 -5.00
CA SER A 33 18.22 -2.86 -4.46
C SER A 33 16.78 -2.66 -3.97
N SER A 34 16.60 -1.85 -2.92
CA SER A 34 15.29 -1.40 -2.43
C SER A 34 15.32 0.12 -2.25
N ASP A 35 14.19 0.81 -2.45
CA ASP A 35 14.17 2.28 -2.38
C ASP A 35 14.66 2.78 -1.02
N PRO A 36 15.63 3.69 -0.93
CA PRO A 36 16.06 4.22 0.36
C PRO A 36 14.89 4.91 1.06
N ILE A 37 14.82 4.78 2.39
CA ILE A 37 13.97 5.66 3.20
C ILE A 37 14.84 6.88 3.49
N SER A 38 14.62 7.95 2.73
CA SER A 38 15.31 9.23 2.94
C SER A 38 14.29 10.25 3.41
N PHE A 39 14.67 11.07 4.39
CA PHE A 39 13.90 12.21 4.88
C PHE A 39 14.52 13.54 4.47
N THR A 40 15.56 13.50 3.63
CA THR A 40 16.34 14.68 3.27
C THR A 40 15.63 15.46 2.19
N CYS A 41 15.26 16.70 2.52
CA CYS A 41 14.79 17.67 1.53
C CYS A 41 15.96 18.10 0.63
N THR A 42 15.74 18.14 -0.68
CA THR A 42 16.73 18.61 -1.67
C THR A 42 16.30 19.91 -2.36
N CYS A 43 15.25 20.55 -1.86
CA CYS A 43 14.66 21.75 -2.44
C CYS A 43 15.29 23.02 -1.82
N SER A 44 15.27 24.14 -2.56
CA SER A 44 15.46 25.46 -1.96
C SER A 44 14.26 25.83 -1.08
N ASP A 45 14.44 26.75 -0.12
CA ASP A 45 13.41 27.12 0.89
C ASP A 45 12.05 27.46 0.27
N ALA A 46 12.03 28.09 -0.91
CA ALA A 46 10.79 28.45 -1.63
C ALA A 46 9.96 27.22 -2.10
N GLY A 47 10.60 26.08 -2.41
CA GLY A 47 9.91 24.86 -2.82
C GLY A 47 9.30 24.07 -1.65
N HIS A 48 9.65 24.43 -0.41
CA HIS A 48 9.18 23.75 0.79
C HIS A 48 7.78 24.22 1.23
N ALA A 49 7.42 25.48 0.94
CA ALA A 49 6.18 26.10 1.44
C ALA A 49 4.92 25.81 0.60
N ASP A 50 5.07 25.46 -0.70
CA ASP A 50 3.93 25.32 -1.63
C ASP A 50 3.91 23.98 -2.39
N GLY A 51 4.50 22.94 -1.81
CA GLY A 51 4.43 21.59 -2.36
C GLY A 51 3.15 20.86 -2.00
N LEU A 52 2.69 20.00 -2.92
CA LEU A 52 1.61 19.05 -2.71
C LEU A 52 2.04 17.64 -3.10
N VAL A 53 1.46 16.66 -2.41
CA VAL A 53 1.58 15.24 -2.71
C VAL A 53 0.18 14.67 -2.92
N LEU A 54 -0.05 14.06 -4.09
CA LEU A 54 -1.25 13.31 -4.42
C LEU A 54 -1.05 11.84 -4.10
N LEU A 55 -2.09 11.17 -3.61
CA LEU A 55 -2.13 9.72 -3.39
C LEU A 55 -3.50 9.19 -3.79
N PHE A 56 -3.59 8.56 -4.96
CA PHE A 56 -4.88 8.11 -5.49
C PHE A 56 -4.73 6.84 -6.32
N TYR A 57 -5.85 6.16 -6.53
CA TYR A 57 -5.91 4.92 -7.28
C TYR A 57 -7.27 4.75 -7.92
N ARG A 58 -7.33 3.81 -8.88
CA ARG A 58 -8.57 3.33 -9.44
C ARG A 58 -8.41 1.87 -9.82
N TYR A 59 -9.41 1.06 -9.49
CA TYR A 59 -9.64 -0.22 -10.16
C TYR A 59 -10.76 -0.02 -11.18
N TYR A 60 -10.57 -0.41 -12.44
CA TYR A 60 -11.57 -0.22 -13.49
C TYR A 60 -12.81 -1.10 -13.28
N ALA A 61 -12.65 -2.25 -12.62
CA ALA A 61 -13.75 -3.15 -12.27
C ALA A 61 -14.50 -2.73 -11.00
N SER A 62 -13.97 -1.77 -10.22
CA SER A 62 -14.67 -1.20 -9.07
C SER A 62 -15.54 -0.03 -9.53
N PRO A 63 -16.83 0.03 -9.13
CA PRO A 63 -17.67 1.18 -9.42
C PRO A 63 -17.04 2.51 -8.96
N PRO A 64 -17.20 3.60 -9.73
CA PRO A 64 -17.88 3.66 -11.04
C PRO A 64 -17.01 3.07 -12.17
N LEU A 65 -17.65 2.25 -13.00
CA LEU A 65 -17.02 1.57 -14.13
C LEU A 65 -16.61 2.57 -15.23
N LEU A 66 -15.71 2.14 -16.11
CA LEU A 66 -15.45 2.87 -17.34
C LEU A 66 -16.72 2.87 -18.23
N PRO A 67 -17.11 4.01 -18.82
CA PRO A 67 -18.33 4.09 -19.63
C PRO A 67 -18.31 3.21 -20.88
N HIS A 68 -17.12 2.98 -21.45
CA HIS A 68 -16.92 2.19 -22.66
C HIS A 68 -15.64 1.37 -22.54
N GLU A 69 -15.58 0.22 -23.21
CA GLU A 69 -14.32 -0.51 -23.40
C GLU A 69 -13.37 0.35 -24.22
N THR A 70 -12.21 0.68 -23.66
CA THR A 70 -11.18 1.44 -24.35
C THR A 70 -10.21 0.50 -25.04
N GLN A 71 -9.89 0.77 -26.31
CA GLN A 71 -8.82 0.07 -27.05
C GLN A 71 -7.42 0.62 -26.70
N GLU A 72 -7.33 1.49 -25.70
CA GLU A 72 -6.11 2.18 -25.29
C GLU A 72 -5.18 1.25 -24.51
N SER A 73 -3.89 1.32 -24.83
CA SER A 73 -2.89 0.43 -24.24
C SER A 73 -2.33 0.97 -22.92
N LEU A 74 -1.81 0.09 -22.07
CA LEU A 74 -1.06 0.52 -20.88
C LEU A 74 0.17 1.36 -21.24
N SER A 75 0.72 1.18 -22.45
CA SER A 75 1.82 1.99 -22.96
C SER A 75 1.40 3.42 -23.27
N SER A 76 0.21 3.65 -23.84
CA SER A 76 -0.30 5.01 -24.08
C SER A 76 -0.64 5.72 -22.77
N LEU A 77 -1.21 5.01 -21.79
CA LEU A 77 -1.43 5.55 -20.44
C LEU A 77 -0.10 5.88 -19.71
N ALA A 78 0.93 5.04 -19.86
CA ALA A 78 2.25 5.32 -19.32
C ALA A 78 2.87 6.58 -19.95
N ALA A 79 2.79 6.70 -21.28
CA ALA A 79 3.29 7.86 -22.02
C ALA A 79 2.56 9.15 -21.63
N PHE A 80 1.24 9.09 -21.42
CA PHE A 80 0.44 10.21 -20.93
C PHE A 80 0.96 10.73 -19.58
N HIS A 81 1.16 9.85 -18.60
CA HIS A 81 1.66 10.25 -17.29
C HIS A 81 3.13 10.71 -17.33
N ASP A 82 3.96 10.08 -18.15
CA ASP A 82 5.37 10.48 -18.33
C ASP A 82 5.47 11.89 -18.91
N ALA A 83 4.72 12.18 -19.97
CA ALA A 83 4.69 13.48 -20.62
C ALA A 83 4.27 14.59 -19.64
N LEU A 84 3.19 14.39 -18.89
CA LEU A 84 2.74 15.35 -17.88
C LEU A 84 3.76 15.53 -16.76
N ALA A 85 4.36 14.44 -16.28
CA ALA A 85 5.36 14.52 -15.21
C ALA A 85 6.63 15.26 -15.67
N ASN A 86 7.07 15.06 -16.91
CA ASN A 86 8.21 15.77 -17.48
C ASN A 86 7.89 17.25 -17.71
N GLN A 87 6.74 17.56 -18.31
CA GLN A 87 6.27 18.93 -18.56
C GLN A 87 6.17 19.75 -17.27
N HIS A 88 5.59 19.16 -16.21
CA HIS A 88 5.33 19.85 -14.95
C HIS A 88 6.39 19.59 -13.87
N ARG A 89 7.49 18.90 -14.23
CA ARG A 89 8.58 18.51 -13.32
C ARG A 89 8.10 17.77 -12.07
N LEU A 90 7.05 16.97 -12.22
CA LEU A 90 6.53 16.14 -11.14
C LEU A 90 7.44 14.94 -10.90
N ARG A 91 7.41 14.45 -9.66
CA ARG A 91 8.13 13.25 -9.23
C ARG A 91 7.18 12.34 -8.48
N GLY A 92 7.46 11.04 -8.50
CA GLY A 92 6.49 10.10 -7.96
C GLY A 92 6.74 8.66 -8.33
N LYS A 93 5.76 7.84 -7.94
CA LYS A 93 5.68 6.43 -8.28
C LYS A 93 4.29 6.17 -8.86
N ILE A 94 4.27 5.60 -10.04
CA ILE A 94 3.08 5.25 -10.80
C ILE A 94 3.15 3.77 -11.11
N ARG A 95 2.10 3.04 -10.74
CA ARG A 95 1.90 1.65 -11.12
C ARG A 95 0.66 1.56 -12.00
N LEU A 96 0.83 1.00 -13.18
CA LEU A 96 -0.23 0.77 -14.14
C LEU A 96 -0.38 -0.74 -14.36
N ALA A 97 -1.60 -1.22 -14.44
CA ALA A 97 -1.92 -2.60 -14.77
C ALA A 97 -3.26 -2.64 -15.50
N ALA A 98 -3.61 -3.79 -16.10
CA ALA A 98 -4.89 -3.95 -16.77
C ALA A 98 -6.09 -3.68 -15.84
N GLU A 99 -5.91 -3.89 -14.53
CA GLU A 99 -6.92 -3.63 -13.51
C GLU A 99 -7.11 -2.15 -13.14
N GLY A 100 -6.18 -1.26 -13.52
CA GLY A 100 -6.25 0.15 -13.17
C GLY A 100 -4.89 0.83 -12.92
N PHE A 101 -4.89 1.82 -12.03
CA PHE A 101 -3.69 2.57 -11.66
C PHE A 101 -3.58 2.86 -10.16
N ASN A 102 -2.35 2.99 -9.68
CA ASN A 102 -2.01 3.49 -8.35
C ASN A 102 -0.91 4.55 -8.50
N ILE A 103 -1.22 5.78 -8.10
CA ILE A 103 -0.43 6.97 -8.41
C ILE A 103 -0.13 7.73 -7.13
N THR A 104 1.15 7.98 -6.91
CA THR A 104 1.62 8.95 -5.94
C THR A 104 2.56 9.91 -6.63
N VAL A 105 2.19 11.18 -6.70
CA VAL A 105 2.99 12.23 -7.37
C VAL A 105 3.10 13.45 -6.48
N ALA A 106 4.23 14.13 -6.56
CA ALA A 106 4.50 15.36 -5.84
C ALA A 106 5.07 16.42 -6.77
N GLY A 107 4.79 17.67 -6.43
CA GLY A 107 5.27 18.84 -7.13
C GLY A 107 4.81 20.12 -6.47
N LEU A 108 5.13 21.25 -7.10
CA LEU A 108 4.57 22.54 -6.69
C LEU A 108 3.06 22.57 -6.97
N ARG A 109 2.30 23.32 -6.17
CA ARG A 109 0.84 23.40 -6.31
C ARG A 109 0.36 23.69 -7.74
N PRO A 110 0.91 24.65 -8.51
CA PRO A 110 0.47 24.87 -9.89
C PRO A 110 0.69 23.67 -10.81
N ALA A 111 1.81 22.95 -10.63
CA ALA A 111 2.13 21.75 -11.39
C ALA A 111 1.18 20.59 -11.07
N VAL A 112 0.85 20.43 -9.79
CA VAL A 112 -0.13 19.43 -9.32
C VAL A 112 -1.54 19.75 -9.82
N THR A 113 -1.95 21.02 -9.79
CA THR A 113 -3.25 21.46 -10.34
C THR A 113 -3.37 21.14 -11.83
N ALA A 114 -2.35 21.47 -12.63
CA ALA A 114 -2.34 21.17 -14.07
C ALA A 114 -2.39 19.65 -14.34
N TYR A 115 -1.71 18.85 -13.53
CA TYR A 115 -1.76 17.39 -13.63
C TYR A 115 -3.14 16.82 -13.32
N ILE A 116 -3.82 17.34 -12.28
CA ILE A 116 -5.19 16.98 -11.95
C ILE A 116 -6.12 17.29 -13.13
N GLU A 117 -6.03 18.50 -13.68
CA GLU A 117 -6.87 18.94 -14.81
C GLU A 117 -6.70 18.01 -16.02
N ALA A 118 -5.45 17.73 -16.41
CA ALA A 118 -5.17 16.80 -17.51
C ALA A 118 -5.70 15.39 -17.22
N CYS A 119 -5.57 14.89 -15.98
CA CYS A 119 -6.10 13.61 -15.57
C CYS A 119 -7.63 13.57 -15.68
N THR A 120 -8.34 14.60 -15.20
CA THR A 120 -9.81 14.64 -15.20
C THR A 120 -10.41 14.56 -16.60
N SER A 121 -9.67 14.98 -17.63
CA SER A 121 -10.09 14.92 -19.03
C SER A 121 -9.65 13.64 -19.75
N HIS A 122 -8.84 12.78 -19.12
CA HIS A 122 -8.29 11.58 -19.74
C HIS A 122 -9.24 10.38 -19.61
N TRP A 123 -9.28 9.51 -20.62
CA TRP A 123 -10.21 8.36 -20.66
C TRP A 123 -10.11 7.47 -19.41
N SER A 124 -8.92 7.34 -18.83
CA SER A 124 -8.69 6.50 -17.65
C SER A 124 -9.40 7.02 -16.39
N PHE A 125 -9.91 8.25 -16.41
CA PHE A 125 -10.70 8.87 -15.34
C PHE A 125 -12.18 9.01 -15.70
N ALA A 126 -12.58 8.61 -16.92
CA ALA A 126 -13.98 8.67 -17.36
C ALA A 126 -14.90 7.85 -16.44
N GLY A 127 -16.12 8.33 -16.23
CA GLY A 127 -17.11 7.73 -15.32
C GLY A 127 -16.94 8.12 -13.85
N LEU A 128 -15.78 8.66 -13.44
CA LEU A 128 -15.63 9.25 -12.11
C LEU A 128 -16.40 10.57 -12.03
N SER A 129 -17.07 10.82 -10.91
CA SER A 129 -17.64 12.14 -10.63
C SER A 129 -16.51 13.07 -10.16
N LEU A 130 -15.93 13.84 -11.08
CA LEU A 130 -14.82 14.78 -10.82
C LEU A 130 -15.17 16.20 -11.29
N SER A 131 -16.43 16.63 -11.13
CA SER A 131 -16.92 17.92 -11.63
C SER A 131 -16.88 19.04 -10.60
N THR A 132 -16.74 18.70 -9.32
CA THR A 132 -16.68 19.68 -8.22
C THR A 132 -15.33 19.64 -7.50
N PRO A 133 -14.90 20.75 -6.86
CA PRO A 133 -13.67 20.76 -6.07
C PRO A 133 -13.64 19.70 -4.97
N ALA A 134 -14.77 19.46 -4.29
CA ALA A 134 -14.87 18.46 -3.23
C ALA A 134 -14.67 17.03 -3.75
N GLN A 135 -15.24 16.71 -4.92
CA GLN A 135 -15.05 15.42 -5.58
C GLN A 135 -13.61 15.20 -6.04
N ILE A 136 -13.01 16.22 -6.68
CA ILE A 136 -11.60 16.19 -7.08
C ILE A 136 -10.72 15.98 -5.84
N HIS A 137 -10.98 16.71 -4.77
CA HIS A 137 -10.24 16.58 -3.51
C HIS A 137 -10.35 15.15 -2.94
N ALA A 138 -11.56 14.59 -2.85
CA ALA A 138 -11.79 13.26 -2.31
C ALA A 138 -11.08 12.15 -3.13
N PHE A 139 -11.00 12.30 -4.45
CA PHE A 139 -10.35 11.33 -5.31
C PHE A 139 -8.82 11.45 -5.30
N PHE A 140 -8.27 12.66 -5.55
CA PHE A 140 -6.83 12.89 -5.69
C PHE A 140 -6.08 12.99 -4.36
N LYS A 141 -6.80 13.27 -3.26
CA LYS A 141 -6.29 13.33 -1.88
C LYS A 141 -5.02 14.20 -1.75
N PRO A 142 -5.08 15.48 -2.16
CA PRO A 142 -3.92 16.36 -2.10
C PRO A 142 -3.54 16.60 -0.63
N THR A 143 -2.28 16.39 -0.31
CA THR A 143 -1.73 16.60 1.03
C THR A 143 -0.53 17.53 0.95
N THR A 144 -0.32 18.36 1.96
CA THR A 144 0.86 19.23 2.02
C THR A 144 2.13 18.39 2.17
N GLY A 145 3.20 18.82 1.51
CA GLY A 145 4.48 18.13 1.55
C GLY A 145 5.44 18.73 0.55
N CYS A 146 6.74 18.63 0.79
CA CYS A 146 7.73 19.22 -0.10
C CYS A 146 7.63 18.65 -1.53
N ALA A 147 7.87 19.47 -2.56
CA ALA A 147 7.82 19.01 -3.95
C ALA A 147 8.85 17.90 -4.27
N CYS A 148 9.95 17.82 -3.51
CA CYS A 148 11.01 16.82 -3.68
C CYS A 148 10.88 15.59 -2.77
N VAL A 149 9.67 15.24 -2.28
CA VAL A 149 9.49 14.04 -1.43
C VAL A 149 9.86 12.70 -2.10
N PHE A 150 10.09 12.70 -3.42
CA PHE A 150 10.59 11.55 -4.17
C PHE A 150 12.06 11.70 -4.61
N GLY A 151 12.78 12.70 -4.06
CA GLY A 151 14.14 13.04 -4.44
C GLY A 151 14.22 13.73 -5.81
N THR A 152 15.42 13.74 -6.40
CA THR A 152 15.73 14.42 -7.66
C THR A 152 15.65 13.52 -8.90
N GLY A 153 15.58 12.19 -8.71
CA GLY A 153 15.46 11.21 -9.80
C GLY A 153 14.16 11.40 -10.60
N PRO A 154 14.03 10.79 -11.80
CA PRO A 154 12.82 10.90 -12.61
C PRO A 154 11.61 10.24 -11.94
N ILE A 155 10.41 10.50 -12.48
CA ILE A 155 9.21 9.79 -12.06
C ILE A 155 9.37 8.29 -12.35
N SER A 156 8.98 7.43 -11.41
CA SER A 156 9.01 5.98 -11.61
C SER A 156 7.66 5.50 -12.12
N ILE A 157 7.58 5.13 -13.40
CA ILE A 157 6.37 4.56 -14.01
C ILE A 157 6.62 3.08 -14.29
N ARG A 158 5.76 2.21 -13.74
CA ARG A 158 5.87 0.75 -13.89
C ARG A 158 4.57 0.16 -14.39
N VAL A 159 4.63 -0.45 -15.57
CA VAL A 159 3.60 -1.39 -16.02
C VAL A 159 3.81 -2.72 -15.32
N CYS A 160 2.79 -3.23 -14.66
CA CYS A 160 2.88 -4.39 -13.77
C CYS A 160 1.61 -5.25 -13.83
N ALA A 161 1.66 -6.43 -13.23
CA ALA A 161 0.50 -7.33 -13.17
C ALA A 161 -0.58 -6.88 -12.18
N GLU A 162 -0.17 -6.21 -11.09
CA GLU A 162 -1.05 -5.71 -10.03
C GLU A 162 -0.61 -4.31 -9.59
N ILE A 163 -1.57 -3.38 -9.50
CA ILE A 163 -1.31 -2.01 -9.00
C ILE A 163 -1.02 -1.99 -7.50
N THR A 164 -1.49 -3.02 -6.79
CA THR A 164 -1.15 -3.34 -5.40
C THR A 164 -1.03 -4.85 -5.26
N PRO A 165 0.20 -5.41 -5.23
CA PRO A 165 0.42 -6.86 -5.27
C PRO A 165 -0.13 -7.58 -4.04
N MET A 166 -1.28 -8.25 -4.21
CA MET A 166 -1.85 -9.16 -3.22
C MET A 166 -1.29 -10.59 -3.38
N GLY A 167 -0.51 -10.84 -4.44
CA GLY A 167 0.12 -12.14 -4.67
C GLY A 167 -0.82 -13.17 -5.29
N VAL A 168 -2.02 -12.75 -5.71
CA VAL A 168 -2.98 -13.54 -6.47
C VAL A 168 -3.24 -12.80 -7.77
N THR A 169 -2.38 -13.05 -8.75
CA THR A 169 -2.47 -12.38 -10.06
C THR A 169 -3.82 -12.65 -10.71
N GLY A 170 -4.48 -11.60 -11.21
CA GLY A 170 -5.80 -11.70 -11.81
C GLY A 170 -6.95 -11.83 -10.82
N TYR A 171 -6.71 -11.72 -9.51
CA TYR A 171 -7.80 -11.72 -8.52
C TYR A 171 -8.77 -10.56 -8.79
N GLN A 172 -10.02 -10.92 -9.05
CA GLN A 172 -11.16 -10.03 -9.03
C GLN A 172 -12.15 -10.54 -7.97
N PRO A 173 -12.59 -9.69 -7.04
CA PRO A 173 -13.70 -10.01 -6.16
C PRO A 173 -14.92 -10.45 -6.98
N SER A 174 -15.62 -11.46 -6.48
CA SER A 174 -16.90 -11.92 -7.05
C SER A 174 -17.94 -10.80 -7.10
N ARG A 175 -17.89 -9.90 -6.11
CA ARG A 175 -18.77 -8.72 -5.99
C ARG A 175 -18.00 -7.54 -5.42
N TRP A 176 -17.90 -6.46 -6.22
CA TRP A 176 -17.27 -5.21 -5.77
C TRP A 176 -18.16 -4.42 -4.80
N ASP A 177 -19.46 -4.65 -4.79
CA ASP A 177 -20.43 -3.98 -3.92
C ASP A 177 -20.63 -4.68 -2.56
N ASN A 178 -20.05 -5.86 -2.35
CA ASN A 178 -20.30 -6.72 -1.18
C ASN A 178 -19.60 -6.29 0.12
N ILE A 179 -18.99 -5.10 0.14
CA ILE A 179 -18.38 -4.52 1.34
C ILE A 179 -18.83 -3.08 1.49
N GLY A 180 -19.33 -2.75 2.68
CA GLY A 180 -19.70 -1.39 3.03
C GLY A 180 -18.48 -0.50 3.14
N THR A 181 -18.48 0.65 2.46
CA THR A 181 -17.46 1.67 2.61
C THR A 181 -17.95 2.75 3.55
N LEU A 182 -17.34 2.86 4.73
CA LEU A 182 -17.70 3.82 5.75
C LEU A 182 -16.89 5.11 5.55
N GLN A 183 -17.57 6.25 5.57
CA GLN A 183 -16.89 7.54 5.62
C GLN A 183 -16.18 7.72 6.97
N PRO A 184 -15.14 8.56 7.09
CA PRO A 184 -14.37 8.74 8.32
C PRO A 184 -15.20 8.92 9.60
N ALA A 185 -16.26 9.75 9.55
CA ALA A 185 -17.14 9.98 10.68
C ALA A 185 -17.90 8.72 11.09
N GLU A 186 -18.49 8.02 10.12
CA GLU A 186 -19.21 6.77 10.38
C GLU A 186 -18.26 5.69 10.88
N PHE A 187 -17.09 5.54 10.26
CA PHE A 187 -16.07 4.60 10.71
C PHE A 187 -15.66 4.86 12.17
N HIS A 188 -15.49 6.12 12.55
CA HIS A 188 -15.18 6.50 13.93
C HIS A 188 -16.25 6.02 14.90
N GLU A 189 -17.54 6.28 14.62
CA GLU A 189 -18.63 5.84 15.48
C GLU A 189 -18.73 4.32 15.54
N ARG A 190 -18.58 3.63 14.40
CA ARG A 190 -18.57 2.14 14.36
C ARG A 190 -17.42 1.55 15.17
N CYS A 191 -16.27 2.20 15.24
CA CYS A 191 -15.15 1.76 16.09
C CYS A 191 -15.45 1.84 17.60
N LEU A 192 -16.46 2.62 18.01
CA LEU A 192 -16.88 2.74 19.41
C LEU A 192 -17.89 1.67 19.81
N GLU A 193 -18.44 0.91 18.85
CA GLU A 193 -19.39 -0.16 19.11
C GLU A 193 -18.68 -1.43 19.61
N ASP A 194 -19.20 -2.04 20.68
CA ASP A 194 -18.57 -3.19 21.35
C ASP A 194 -18.48 -4.47 20.49
N ASN A 195 -19.26 -4.54 19.40
CA ASN A 195 -19.27 -5.65 18.46
C ASN A 195 -18.27 -5.47 17.30
N SER A 196 -17.43 -4.44 17.33
CA SER A 196 -16.49 -4.12 16.25
C SER A 196 -15.12 -4.76 16.40
N ILE A 197 -14.70 -5.49 15.36
CA ILE A 197 -13.36 -6.04 15.23
C ILE A 197 -12.57 -5.21 14.22
N LEU A 198 -11.55 -4.51 14.69
CA LEU A 198 -10.67 -3.72 13.84
C LEU A 198 -9.55 -4.57 13.25
N ILE A 199 -9.34 -4.51 11.93
CA ILE A 199 -8.27 -5.24 11.24
C ILE A 199 -7.44 -4.30 10.36
N ASP A 200 -6.15 -4.24 10.64
CA ASP A 200 -5.17 -3.50 9.85
C ASP A 200 -4.73 -4.34 8.64
N VAL A 201 -5.00 -3.86 7.42
CA VAL A 201 -4.63 -4.55 6.16
C VAL A 201 -3.21 -4.17 5.72
N ARG A 202 -2.46 -3.44 6.55
CA ARG A 202 -1.12 -2.96 6.23
C ARG A 202 -0.02 -3.98 6.53
N ASN A 203 1.19 -3.68 6.07
CA ASN A 203 2.36 -4.44 6.47
C ASN A 203 2.72 -4.10 7.91
N HIS A 204 3.31 -5.06 8.64
CA HIS A 204 3.56 -4.93 10.07
C HIS A 204 4.45 -3.72 10.44
N TYR A 205 5.39 -3.31 9.58
CA TYR A 205 6.23 -2.14 9.86
C TYR A 205 5.43 -0.83 9.84
N GLU A 206 4.32 -0.79 9.12
CA GLU A 206 3.41 0.36 9.06
C GLU A 206 2.53 0.41 10.31
N SER A 207 2.00 -0.74 10.72
CA SER A 207 1.17 -0.90 11.93
C SER A 207 1.96 -0.78 13.23
N ARG A 208 3.29 -0.91 13.15
CA ARG A 208 4.20 -0.72 14.29
C ARG A 208 4.21 0.72 14.77
N ILE A 209 4.15 1.70 13.86
CA ILE A 209 4.28 3.12 14.21
C ILE A 209 2.94 3.84 14.37
N GLY A 210 1.83 3.21 14.03
CA GLY A 210 0.49 3.73 14.29
C GLY A 210 -0.59 2.73 13.93
N TYR A 211 -1.73 2.77 14.60
CA TYR A 211 -2.83 1.83 14.45
C TYR A 211 -4.12 2.39 15.07
N PHE A 212 -5.28 1.84 14.71
CA PHE A 212 -6.55 2.17 15.36
C PHE A 212 -6.72 1.39 16.67
N VAL A 213 -7.44 2.02 17.60
CA VAL A 213 -8.01 1.35 18.78
C VAL A 213 -9.54 1.41 18.73
N ASP A 214 -10.21 0.48 19.39
CA ASP A 214 -11.66 0.52 19.61
C ASP A 214 -12.05 1.51 20.74
N GLY A 215 -13.35 1.61 21.03
CA GLY A 215 -13.89 2.44 22.12
C GLY A 215 -13.39 2.07 23.52
N MET A 216 -12.93 0.84 23.72
CA MET A 216 -12.33 0.36 24.98
C MET A 216 -10.81 0.55 25.03
N GLY A 217 -10.19 0.99 23.93
CA GLY A 217 -8.75 1.20 23.82
C GLY A 217 -7.96 -0.04 23.41
N HIS A 218 -8.61 -1.14 23.01
CA HIS A 218 -7.91 -2.30 22.47
C HIS A 218 -7.37 -2.01 21.07
N ALA A 219 -6.13 -2.42 20.82
CA ALA A 219 -5.52 -2.27 19.52
C ALA A 219 -6.21 -3.14 18.47
N ALA A 220 -6.34 -2.61 17.25
CA ALA A 220 -6.72 -3.40 16.09
C ALA A 220 -5.85 -4.67 15.95
N ILE A 221 -6.43 -5.71 15.35
CA ILE A 221 -5.67 -6.87 14.88
C ILE A 221 -4.66 -6.37 13.85
N ARG A 222 -3.38 -6.57 14.13
CA ARG A 222 -2.24 -6.15 13.29
C ARG A 222 -1.49 -7.38 12.79
N PRO A 223 -1.85 -7.90 11.61
CA PRO A 223 -1.18 -9.04 11.02
C PRO A 223 0.31 -8.78 10.90
N ALA A 224 1.14 -9.68 11.43
CA ALA A 224 2.59 -9.49 11.41
C ALA A 224 3.20 -9.72 10.01
N ILE A 225 2.42 -9.63 8.92
CA ILE A 225 2.87 -9.84 7.53
C ILE A 225 3.87 -8.77 7.10
N ARG A 226 4.90 -9.14 6.34
CA ARG A 226 5.87 -8.18 5.78
C ARG A 226 5.41 -7.60 4.45
N ARG A 227 4.66 -8.37 3.67
CA ARG A 227 4.16 -7.97 2.36
C ARG A 227 2.67 -8.26 2.28
N PHE A 228 1.94 -7.38 1.61
CA PHE A 228 0.53 -7.59 1.29
C PHE A 228 0.29 -8.87 0.49
N SER A 229 1.29 -9.37 -0.23
CA SER A 229 1.22 -10.69 -0.90
C SER A 229 1.03 -11.88 0.05
N GLN A 230 1.28 -11.71 1.34
CA GLN A 230 1.05 -12.72 2.37
C GLN A 230 -0.38 -12.64 2.95
N TRP A 231 -1.13 -11.58 2.65
CA TRP A 231 -2.49 -11.37 3.16
C TRP A 231 -3.43 -12.55 2.86
N PRO A 232 -3.49 -13.10 1.62
CA PRO A 232 -4.37 -14.23 1.34
C PRO A 232 -4.10 -15.46 2.21
N LEU A 233 -2.82 -15.73 2.50
CA LEU A 233 -2.42 -16.83 3.37
C LEU A 233 -2.79 -16.55 4.83
N TYR A 234 -2.57 -15.32 5.29
CA TYR A 234 -2.94 -14.88 6.64
C TYR A 234 -4.44 -15.02 6.89
N VAL A 235 -5.27 -14.58 5.94
CA VAL A 235 -6.73 -14.73 6.03
C VAL A 235 -7.12 -16.21 6.16
N ARG A 236 -6.58 -17.08 5.30
CA ARG A 236 -6.94 -18.51 5.28
C ARG A 236 -6.46 -19.30 6.50
N ARG A 237 -5.29 -18.98 7.04
CA ARG A 237 -4.66 -19.78 8.11
C ARG A 237 -4.86 -19.22 9.51
N VAL A 238 -4.83 -17.90 9.64
CA VAL A 238 -4.84 -17.22 10.94
C VAL A 238 -6.24 -16.70 11.22
N LEU A 239 -6.78 -15.79 10.39
CA LEU A 239 -8.08 -15.19 10.69
C LEU A 239 -9.22 -16.20 10.63
N ALA A 240 -9.29 -17.04 9.59
CA ALA A 240 -10.31 -18.08 9.50
C ALA A 240 -10.14 -19.15 10.60
N GLY A 241 -8.92 -19.41 11.08
CA GLY A 241 -8.67 -20.37 12.15
C GLY A 241 -9.02 -19.82 13.54
N ASP A 242 -8.60 -18.59 13.84
CA ASP A 242 -8.79 -17.93 15.13
C ASP A 242 -10.23 -17.45 15.34
N MET A 243 -10.91 -16.99 14.29
CA MET A 243 -12.32 -16.58 14.36
C MET A 243 -13.26 -17.77 14.46
N VAL A 244 -12.97 -18.89 13.77
CA VAL A 244 -13.72 -20.14 13.95
C VAL A 244 -13.45 -20.76 15.33
N ARG A 245 -12.24 -20.57 15.88
CA ARG A 245 -11.88 -21.09 17.20
C ARG A 245 -12.55 -20.36 18.35
N SER A 246 -12.72 -19.04 18.27
CA SER A 246 -13.50 -18.30 19.26
C SER A 246 -14.98 -18.72 19.31
N ASP A 247 -15.46 -19.38 18.26
CA ASP A 247 -16.83 -19.90 18.17
C ASP A 247 -16.89 -21.43 18.45
N SER A 248 -15.75 -22.08 18.72
CA SER A 248 -15.66 -23.54 18.88
C SER A 248 -15.57 -24.05 20.33
N SER A 249 -15.64 -23.15 21.32
CA SER A 249 -16.13 -23.51 22.66
C SER A 249 -17.60 -23.07 22.74
N ASP A 250 -18.50 -24.01 22.45
CA ASP A 250 -19.95 -23.91 22.69
C ASP A 250 -20.80 -22.99 21.79
N ALA A 251 -20.29 -22.41 20.69
CA ALA A 251 -21.04 -21.43 19.86
C ALA A 251 -21.44 -21.90 18.45
N HIS A 252 -21.54 -23.21 18.22
CA HIS A 252 -22.23 -23.80 17.05
C HIS A 252 -23.62 -24.36 17.37
N GLU A 253 -24.08 -24.22 18.62
CA GLU A 253 -25.50 -24.01 18.87
C GLU A 253 -25.72 -22.50 18.87
N ALA A 254 -26.82 -22.09 18.26
CA ALA A 254 -27.30 -20.73 18.27
C ALA A 254 -27.41 -20.20 19.71
N THR A 255 -26.36 -19.59 20.25
CA THR A 255 -26.53 -18.52 21.22
C THR A 255 -26.90 -17.26 20.43
N ASN A 256 -28.06 -17.33 19.76
CA ASN A 256 -28.97 -16.20 19.75
C ASN A 256 -29.28 -15.91 21.22
N LYS A 257 -28.39 -15.19 21.91
CA LYS A 257 -28.92 -14.17 22.81
C LYS A 257 -29.62 -13.20 21.88
N PRO A 258 -30.96 -13.12 21.87
CA PRO A 258 -31.69 -12.33 20.89
C PRO A 258 -31.34 -10.83 20.92
N ASP A 259 -30.56 -10.38 21.90
CA ASP A 259 -30.25 -8.98 22.17
C ASP A 259 -28.80 -8.55 21.84
N GLU A 260 -27.88 -9.46 21.45
CA GLU A 260 -26.50 -9.06 21.10
C GLU A 260 -26.36 -8.83 19.57
N PRO A 261 -25.87 -7.67 19.12
CA PRO A 261 -25.72 -7.38 17.70
C PRO A 261 -24.64 -8.26 17.07
N PRO A 262 -24.79 -8.65 15.79
CA PRO A 262 -23.79 -9.46 15.10
C PRO A 262 -22.44 -8.75 15.09
N LYS A 263 -21.35 -9.50 15.22
CA LYS A 263 -19.99 -8.95 15.11
C LYS A 263 -19.80 -8.29 13.74
N GLN A 264 -19.01 -7.25 13.69
CA GLN A 264 -18.67 -6.55 12.45
C GLN A 264 -17.16 -6.42 12.33
N ILE A 265 -16.64 -6.43 11.11
CA ILE A 265 -15.21 -6.33 10.84
C ILE A 265 -14.93 -5.01 10.14
N LEU A 266 -14.16 -4.16 10.80
CA LEU A 266 -13.77 -2.84 10.31
C LEU A 266 -12.33 -2.89 9.80
N THR A 267 -12.16 -2.80 8.49
CA THR A 267 -10.84 -2.87 7.85
C THR A 267 -10.33 -1.49 7.44
N TYR A 268 -9.01 -1.31 7.50
CA TYR A 268 -8.39 -0.06 7.06
C TYR A 268 -6.98 -0.28 6.51
N CYS A 269 -6.52 0.69 5.71
CA CYS A 269 -5.11 0.82 5.33
C CYS A 269 -4.77 2.31 5.12
N THR A 270 -3.56 2.63 4.66
CA THR A 270 -3.10 4.02 4.51
C THR A 270 -4.02 4.90 3.68
N GLY A 271 -4.42 4.43 2.48
CA GLY A 271 -5.16 5.23 1.50
C GLY A 271 -6.37 4.54 0.86
N GLY A 272 -6.68 3.30 1.26
CA GLY A 272 -7.84 2.52 0.78
C GLY A 272 -7.50 1.35 -0.17
N ILE A 273 -6.47 1.48 -1.01
CA ILE A 273 -6.21 0.55 -2.13
C ILE A 273 -6.05 -0.93 -1.74
N ARG A 274 -5.47 -1.23 -0.56
CA ARG A 274 -5.33 -2.61 -0.09
C ARG A 274 -6.66 -3.19 0.38
N CYS A 275 -7.52 -2.38 0.99
CA CYS A 275 -8.83 -2.82 1.42
C CYS A 275 -9.72 -3.20 0.23
N GLU A 276 -9.51 -2.58 -0.94
CA GLU A 276 -10.30 -2.90 -2.13
C GLU A 276 -10.30 -4.40 -2.48
N LYS A 277 -9.14 -5.04 -2.38
CA LYS A 277 -9.00 -6.48 -2.60
C LYS A 277 -8.94 -7.25 -1.29
N GLY A 278 -8.21 -6.73 -0.31
CA GLY A 278 -7.93 -7.44 0.94
C GLY A 278 -9.16 -7.66 1.80
N ALA A 279 -10.02 -6.64 1.93
CA ALA A 279 -11.27 -6.77 2.68
C ALA A 279 -12.25 -7.70 1.95
N ARG A 280 -12.36 -7.58 0.62
CA ARG A 280 -13.26 -8.44 -0.19
C ARG A 280 -12.82 -9.90 -0.17
N PHE A 281 -11.51 -10.13 -0.22
CA PHE A 281 -10.94 -11.46 -0.03
C PHE A 281 -11.23 -12.01 1.37
N LEU A 282 -11.21 -11.16 2.40
CA LEU A 282 -11.58 -11.55 3.76
C LEU A 282 -13.06 -11.95 3.84
N GLN A 283 -13.98 -11.12 3.33
CA GLN A 283 -15.42 -11.40 3.27
C GLN A 283 -15.70 -12.73 2.56
N GLU A 284 -15.11 -12.95 1.38
CA GLU A 284 -15.25 -14.19 0.60
C GLU A 284 -14.74 -15.46 1.30
N LYS A 285 -13.91 -15.31 2.34
CA LYS A 285 -13.31 -16.44 3.06
C LYS A 285 -13.89 -16.69 4.44
N LEU A 286 -14.39 -15.65 5.10
CA LEU A 286 -15.10 -15.82 6.36
C LEU A 286 -16.53 -16.29 6.07
N GLU A 287 -17.34 -15.43 5.46
CA GLU A 287 -18.74 -15.71 5.17
C GLU A 287 -19.18 -14.88 3.96
N PRO A 288 -19.30 -15.46 2.75
CA PRO A 288 -19.61 -14.72 1.52
C PRO A 288 -20.88 -13.85 1.62
N ASP A 289 -21.83 -14.25 2.44
CA ASP A 289 -23.17 -13.63 2.55
C ASP A 289 -23.36 -12.76 3.80
N SER A 290 -22.35 -12.60 4.66
CA SER A 290 -22.57 -12.01 6.00
C SER A 290 -22.73 -10.49 6.02
N ASN A 291 -22.39 -9.76 4.95
CA ASN A 291 -22.43 -8.28 4.89
C ASN A 291 -21.83 -7.57 6.13
N GLN A 292 -20.89 -8.21 6.83
CA GLN A 292 -20.36 -7.74 8.12
C GLN A 292 -18.98 -7.10 8.01
N VAL A 293 -18.31 -7.19 6.84
CA VAL A 293 -17.03 -6.52 6.61
C VAL A 293 -17.27 -5.13 6.02
N PHE A 294 -16.65 -4.14 6.65
CA PHE A 294 -16.63 -2.74 6.24
C PHE A 294 -15.19 -2.26 6.03
N THR A 295 -15.01 -1.21 5.22
CA THR A 295 -13.72 -0.56 5.02
C THR A 295 -13.80 0.95 5.26
N LEU A 296 -12.76 1.53 5.83
CA LEU A 296 -12.57 2.98 5.91
C LEU A 296 -12.35 3.57 4.52
N GLY A 297 -13.32 4.37 4.05
CA GLY A 297 -13.25 5.13 2.81
C GLY A 297 -12.09 6.13 2.84
N GLY A 298 -11.22 6.08 1.82
CA GLY A 298 -10.02 6.92 1.75
C GLY A 298 -8.88 6.52 2.71
N GLY A 299 -9.10 5.54 3.59
CA GLY A 299 -8.10 5.03 4.53
C GLY A 299 -7.73 6.00 5.65
N ILE A 300 -6.64 5.70 6.35
CA ILE A 300 -6.13 6.49 7.49
C ILE A 300 -5.90 7.95 7.08
N ALA A 301 -5.44 8.21 5.85
CA ALA A 301 -5.23 9.57 5.36
C ALA A 301 -6.50 10.43 5.42
N ALA A 302 -7.63 9.91 4.93
CA ALA A 302 -8.92 10.60 4.98
C ALA A 302 -9.45 10.74 6.41
N TYR A 303 -9.21 9.75 7.27
CA TYR A 303 -9.57 9.83 8.68
C TYR A 303 -8.81 10.93 9.43
N LEU A 304 -7.50 11.05 9.22
CA LEU A 304 -6.70 12.10 9.85
C LEU A 304 -7.11 13.49 9.39
N GLU A 305 -7.38 13.66 8.09
CA GLU A 305 -7.89 14.92 7.55
C GLU A 305 -9.24 15.29 8.16
N TRP A 306 -10.18 14.34 8.20
CA TRP A 306 -11.47 14.54 8.84
C TRP A 306 -11.32 14.91 10.33
N MET A 307 -10.47 14.20 11.08
CA MET A 307 -10.20 14.52 12.49
C MET A 307 -9.63 15.94 12.66
N ASP A 308 -8.68 16.35 11.82
CA ASP A 308 -8.13 17.72 11.84
C ASP A 308 -9.24 18.77 11.60
N MET A 309 -10.16 18.51 10.66
CA MET A 309 -11.31 19.39 10.41
C MET A 309 -12.27 19.42 11.62
N GLU A 310 -12.52 18.30 12.28
CA GLU A 310 -13.36 18.24 13.48
C GLU A 310 -12.73 18.99 14.67
N ILE A 311 -11.42 18.91 14.80
CA ILE A 311 -10.64 19.64 15.82
C ILE A 311 -10.69 21.15 15.54
N GLN A 312 -10.46 21.58 14.30
CA GLN A 312 -10.54 22.99 13.91
C GLN A 312 -11.93 23.59 14.14
N ARG A 313 -12.99 22.79 14.00
CA ARG A 313 -14.38 23.19 14.29
C ARG A 313 -14.72 23.15 15.78
N GLY A 314 -13.84 22.64 16.64
CA GLY A 314 -14.08 22.46 18.07
C GLY A 314 -15.07 21.35 18.41
N ARG A 315 -15.35 20.41 17.49
CA ARG A 315 -16.29 19.28 17.71
C ARG A 315 -15.62 18.06 18.32
N LYS A 316 -14.32 17.89 18.09
CA LYS A 316 -13.48 16.85 18.70
C LYS A 316 -12.18 17.46 19.20
N ARG A 317 -11.51 16.78 20.11
CA ARG A 317 -10.14 17.05 20.52
C ARG A 317 -9.23 16.00 19.91
N ALA A 318 -7.92 16.22 19.97
CA ALA A 318 -6.98 15.28 19.40
C ALA A 318 -7.00 13.92 20.16
N GLU A 319 -7.35 13.94 21.45
CA GLU A 319 -7.48 12.76 22.32
C GLU A 319 -8.59 11.83 21.88
N ASP A 320 -9.63 12.40 21.26
CA ASP A 320 -10.77 11.66 20.77
C ASP A 320 -10.39 10.85 19.52
N SER A 321 -9.24 11.10 18.88
CA SER A 321 -8.77 10.27 17.75
C SER A 321 -8.54 8.82 18.17
N LEU A 322 -9.25 7.90 17.52
CA LEU A 322 -9.04 6.46 17.64
C LEU A 322 -7.79 5.95 16.90
N PHE A 323 -7.24 6.74 15.97
CA PHE A 323 -5.93 6.42 15.38
C PHE A 323 -4.81 6.92 16.31
N LYS A 324 -3.95 6.00 16.76
CA LYS A 324 -2.81 6.26 17.64
C LYS A 324 -1.50 6.19 16.86
N GLY A 325 -0.52 7.02 17.23
CA GLY A 325 0.79 7.08 16.58
C GLY A 325 0.76 7.82 15.23
N ARG A 326 1.49 7.31 14.24
CA ARG A 326 1.66 7.96 12.93
C ARG A 326 1.33 7.02 11.78
N ASN A 327 0.74 7.58 10.73
CA ASN A 327 0.40 6.88 9.51
C ASN A 327 1.60 6.85 8.57
N TYR A 328 2.17 5.66 8.33
CA TYR A 328 3.25 5.50 7.36
C TYR A 328 2.84 5.95 5.95
N VAL A 329 3.70 6.71 5.27
CA VAL A 329 3.55 7.10 3.87
C VAL A 329 4.79 6.72 3.05
N PHE A 330 4.57 6.40 1.77
CA PHE A 330 5.58 5.77 0.90
C PHE A 330 6.49 6.78 0.16
N ASP A 331 6.76 7.91 0.81
CA ASP A 331 7.56 9.03 0.32
C ASP A 331 8.43 9.63 1.46
N ALA A 332 9.26 10.64 1.17
CA ALA A 332 10.23 11.18 2.12
C ALA A 332 9.62 11.87 3.35
N ARG A 333 8.30 12.10 3.40
CA ARG A 333 7.64 12.52 4.66
C ARG A 333 7.73 11.38 5.70
N GLY A 334 7.74 10.14 5.23
CA GLY A 334 7.86 8.89 5.99
C GLY A 334 6.65 8.55 6.86
N SER A 335 6.06 9.53 7.55
CA SER A 335 4.78 9.36 8.22
C SER A 335 4.00 10.68 8.33
N MET A 336 2.69 10.57 8.52
CA MET A 336 1.75 11.66 8.76
C MET A 336 1.03 11.46 10.09
N SER A 337 0.64 12.57 10.72
CA SER A 337 -0.15 12.59 11.97
C SER A 337 -1.13 13.78 11.89
N LEU A 338 -1.96 13.94 12.93
CA LEU A 338 -2.79 15.15 13.08
C LEU A 338 -1.92 16.41 13.03
N SER A 339 -2.45 17.45 12.36
CA SER A 339 -1.74 18.71 12.10
C SER A 339 -1.44 19.51 13.36
N SER A 340 -2.24 19.33 14.41
CA SER A 340 -2.03 19.95 15.73
C SER A 340 -0.75 19.49 16.43
N GLY A 341 -0.12 18.40 15.95
CA GLY A 341 1.00 17.76 16.64
C GLY A 341 0.61 17.11 17.97
N ALA A 342 -0.66 17.13 18.34
CA ALA A 342 -1.19 16.40 19.48
C ALA A 342 -1.28 14.89 19.16
N HIS A 343 -1.17 14.03 20.18
CA HIS A 343 -1.08 12.57 20.03
C HIS A 343 0.08 12.06 19.16
N THR A 344 1.13 12.87 19.03
CA THR A 344 2.42 12.50 18.41
C THR A 344 3.28 11.61 19.29
N LYS A 345 2.80 11.22 20.49
CA LYS A 345 3.54 10.28 21.33
C LYS A 345 3.76 8.99 20.54
N PRO A 346 5.02 8.59 20.27
CA PRO A 346 5.27 7.40 19.51
C PRO A 346 4.69 6.18 20.23
N VAL A 347 3.97 5.35 19.47
CA VAL A 347 3.45 4.06 19.93
C VAL A 347 4.44 2.91 19.69
N SER A 348 5.68 3.26 19.34
CA SER A 348 6.79 2.36 19.08
C SER A 348 8.05 2.82 19.78
N SER A 349 9.05 1.94 19.75
CA SER A 349 10.37 2.17 20.31
C SER A 349 11.45 1.91 19.27
N CYS A 350 12.57 2.63 19.40
CA CYS A 350 13.78 2.39 18.64
C CYS A 350 14.25 0.95 18.84
N HIS A 351 14.55 0.24 17.76
CA HIS A 351 15.00 -1.16 17.81
C HIS A 351 16.35 -1.33 18.50
N LEU A 352 17.17 -0.27 18.55
CA LEU A 352 18.53 -0.33 19.09
C LEU A 352 18.57 0.10 20.56
N CYS A 353 18.02 1.28 20.88
CA CYS A 353 18.13 1.85 22.23
C CYS A 353 16.82 1.83 23.05
N GLY A 354 15.73 1.30 22.50
CA GLY A 354 14.45 1.14 23.22
C GLY A 354 13.67 2.44 23.49
N LYS A 355 14.23 3.62 23.22
CA LYS A 355 13.54 4.90 23.44
C LYS A 355 12.30 5.04 22.54
N SER A 356 11.27 5.74 23.04
CA SER A 356 10.07 6.05 22.28
C SER A 356 10.43 6.78 20.98
N GLU A 357 10.01 6.22 19.84
CA GLU A 357 10.41 6.65 18.50
C GLU A 357 9.43 6.10 17.47
N ASP A 358 9.19 6.83 16.39
CA ASP A 358 8.36 6.40 15.25
C ASP A 358 9.05 6.56 13.90
N ARG A 359 10.25 7.15 13.89
CA ARG A 359 11.06 7.29 12.69
C ARG A 359 11.47 5.93 12.16
N LEU A 360 11.13 5.68 10.90
CA LEU A 360 11.52 4.47 10.21
C LEU A 360 12.84 4.63 9.48
N SER A 361 13.64 3.58 9.46
CA SER A 361 14.84 3.45 8.62
C SER A 361 14.91 2.01 8.12
N LYS A 362 16.02 1.63 7.49
CA LYS A 362 16.25 0.26 7.04
C LYS A 362 17.38 -0.38 7.81
N CYS A 363 17.31 -1.71 7.92
CA CYS A 363 18.46 -2.50 8.28
C CYS A 363 19.59 -2.21 7.27
N HIS A 364 20.76 -1.90 7.80
CA HIS A 364 21.98 -1.59 7.05
C HIS A 364 22.47 -2.77 6.22
N SER A 365 22.18 -4.01 6.64
CA SER A 365 22.56 -5.22 5.90
C SER A 365 22.04 -5.20 4.47
N SER A 366 22.95 -5.40 3.53
CA SER A 366 22.70 -5.38 2.08
C SER A 366 21.74 -6.49 1.63
N GLY A 367 21.61 -7.55 2.42
CA GLY A 367 20.71 -8.67 2.14
C GLY A 367 19.31 -8.55 2.78
N CYS A 368 19.18 -7.78 3.87
CA CYS A 368 17.99 -7.84 4.72
C CYS A 368 16.90 -6.82 4.34
N HIS A 369 17.27 -5.54 4.28
CA HIS A 369 16.37 -4.40 3.99
C HIS A 369 15.06 -4.35 4.80
N LEU A 370 15.01 -4.97 5.98
CA LEU A 370 13.87 -4.81 6.88
C LEU A 370 13.71 -3.35 7.27
N VAL A 371 12.46 -2.91 7.38
CA VAL A 371 12.12 -1.57 7.88
C VAL A 371 12.11 -1.61 9.40
N LEU A 372 12.88 -0.73 10.01
CA LEU A 372 13.11 -0.64 11.46
C LEU A 372 12.63 0.71 11.98
N VAL A 373 12.21 0.75 13.23
CA VAL A 373 12.05 2.01 13.96
C VAL A 373 13.41 2.37 14.53
N VAL A 374 14.02 3.46 14.04
CA VAL A 374 15.39 3.86 14.39
C VAL A 374 15.45 5.37 14.56
N CYS A 375 15.90 5.78 15.74
CA CYS A 375 16.08 7.18 16.04
C CYS A 375 17.29 7.80 15.35
N LYS A 376 17.34 9.13 15.27
CA LYS A 376 18.42 9.87 14.59
C LYS A 376 19.83 9.48 15.07
N SER A 377 20.03 9.26 16.37
CA SER A 377 21.36 8.89 16.90
C SER A 377 21.78 7.48 16.48
N CYS A 378 20.89 6.49 16.64
CA CYS A 378 21.18 5.10 16.28
C CYS A 378 21.24 4.85 14.76
N GLU A 379 20.67 5.73 13.94
CA GLU A 379 20.82 5.61 12.49
C GLU A 379 22.27 5.82 12.03
N LEU A 380 23.06 6.61 12.77
CA LEU A 380 24.48 6.83 12.50
C LEU A 380 25.35 5.60 12.83
N GLU A 381 24.79 4.61 13.53
CA GLU A 381 25.49 3.42 14.03
C GLU A 381 25.26 2.18 13.14
N ASN A 382 24.93 2.37 11.85
CA ASN A 382 24.65 1.29 10.90
C ASN A 382 23.59 0.29 11.44
N PRO A 383 22.33 0.73 11.61
CA PRO A 383 21.32 -0.02 12.36
C PRO A 383 21.06 -1.40 11.75
N ARG A 384 21.11 -2.43 12.58
CA ARG A 384 20.79 -3.81 12.19
C ARG A 384 19.57 -4.32 12.95
N CYS A 385 18.85 -5.24 12.33
CA CYS A 385 17.64 -5.81 12.92
C CYS A 385 17.91 -6.98 13.87
N CYS A 386 19.04 -7.68 13.71
CA CYS A 386 19.56 -8.70 14.62
C CYS A 386 21.06 -8.93 14.34
N ASP A 387 21.73 -9.68 15.22
CA ASP A 387 23.16 -9.97 15.09
C ASP A 387 23.49 -10.84 13.87
N HIS A 388 22.58 -11.73 13.45
CA HIS A 388 22.75 -12.54 12.23
C HIS A 388 22.92 -11.67 10.97
N CYS A 389 22.45 -10.41 10.96
CA CYS A 389 22.70 -9.49 9.86
C CYS A 389 24.17 -9.03 9.73
N LEU A 390 25.00 -9.20 10.76
CA LEU A 390 26.45 -9.01 10.63
C LEU A 390 27.06 -10.16 9.84
N THR A 391 26.70 -11.40 10.20
CA THR A 391 27.16 -12.61 9.52
C THR A 391 26.78 -12.61 8.05
N LEU A 392 25.52 -12.26 7.73
CA LEU A 392 25.04 -12.17 6.35
C LEU A 392 25.87 -11.21 5.48
N ASP A 393 26.35 -10.10 6.07
CA ASP A 393 27.17 -9.15 5.32
C ASP A 393 28.60 -9.66 5.12
N LEU A 394 29.17 -10.41 6.07
CA LEU A 394 30.49 -11.03 5.93
C LEU A 394 30.48 -12.13 4.87
N GLU A 395 29.45 -12.98 4.88
CA GLU A 395 29.24 -14.00 3.83
C GLU A 395 29.05 -13.35 2.46
N PHE A 396 28.38 -12.20 2.39
CA PHE A 396 28.15 -11.45 1.15
C PHE A 396 29.45 -10.91 0.51
N VAL A 397 30.47 -10.58 1.31
CA VAL A 397 31.77 -10.09 0.81
C VAL A 397 32.62 -11.22 0.21
N LEU A 398 32.38 -12.47 0.63
CA LEU A 398 33.16 -13.64 0.21
C LEU A 398 32.58 -14.35 -1.03
N ASP A 399 31.32 -14.08 -1.39
CA ASP A 399 30.66 -14.71 -2.52
C ASP A 399 30.91 -13.92 -3.82
N ASP A 400 31.30 -14.65 -4.87
CA ASP A 400 31.53 -14.10 -6.22
C ASP A 400 30.30 -13.32 -6.70
N PRO A 401 30.43 -12.05 -7.16
CA PRO A 401 29.32 -11.27 -7.70
C PRO A 401 28.60 -11.92 -8.90
N THR A 402 29.19 -12.96 -9.52
CA THR A 402 28.57 -13.78 -10.58
C THR A 402 27.71 -14.93 -10.05
N ARG A 403 27.83 -15.32 -8.77
CA ARG A 403 26.91 -16.25 -8.09
C ARG A 403 25.64 -15.51 -7.69
N ALA A 404 24.78 -15.29 -8.67
CA ALA A 404 23.39 -14.92 -8.46
C ALA A 404 22.62 -16.11 -7.83
N VAL A 405 22.84 -16.41 -6.54
CA VAL A 405 21.90 -17.25 -5.80
C VAL A 405 20.56 -16.51 -5.80
N GLY A 406 19.55 -17.11 -6.42
CA GLY A 406 18.25 -16.49 -6.71
C GLY A 406 17.38 -16.18 -5.48
N TYR A 407 17.92 -16.31 -4.26
CA TYR A 407 17.18 -16.12 -3.02
C TYR A 407 17.76 -14.96 -2.20
N ARG A 408 16.91 -14.04 -1.74
CA ARG A 408 17.34 -12.99 -0.81
C ARG A 408 17.57 -13.63 0.57
N PRO A 409 18.75 -13.43 1.21
CA PRO A 409 18.99 -13.98 2.54
C PRO A 409 18.00 -13.41 3.56
N ILE A 410 17.55 -14.25 4.48
CA ILE A 410 16.58 -13.90 5.52
C ILE A 410 17.29 -13.89 6.87
N CYS A 411 17.25 -12.76 7.59
CA CYS A 411 17.81 -12.65 8.94
C CYS A 411 17.12 -13.62 9.91
N GLU A 412 17.77 -13.90 11.04
CA GLU A 412 17.17 -14.76 12.06
C GLU A 412 15.88 -14.16 12.61
N CYS A 413 15.87 -12.85 12.87
CA CYS A 413 14.69 -12.11 13.29
C CYS A 413 13.45 -12.34 12.41
N GLU A 414 13.66 -12.35 11.11
CA GLU A 414 12.63 -12.51 10.10
C GLU A 414 12.20 -13.97 9.99
N ARG A 415 13.16 -14.90 10.09
CA ARG A 415 12.86 -16.34 10.18
C ARG A 415 11.96 -16.64 11.37
N THR A 416 12.27 -16.08 12.54
CA THR A 416 11.46 -16.23 13.75
C THR A 416 10.06 -15.64 13.55
N ARG A 417 9.95 -14.44 12.97
CA ARG A 417 8.64 -13.83 12.67
C ARG A 417 7.79 -14.69 11.74
N GLU A 418 8.38 -15.17 10.64
CA GLU A 418 7.70 -16.06 9.68
C GLU A 418 7.31 -17.39 10.35
N ALA A 419 8.17 -17.98 11.18
CA ALA A 419 7.85 -19.19 11.94
C ALA A 419 6.70 -18.97 12.93
N CYS A 420 6.65 -17.82 13.62
CA CYS A 420 5.53 -17.49 14.51
C CYS A 420 4.20 -17.32 13.76
N LEU A 421 4.22 -16.78 12.54
CA LEU A 421 3.01 -16.60 11.73
C LEU A 421 2.50 -17.87 11.09
N TRP A 422 3.41 -18.75 10.67
CA TRP A 422 3.08 -19.85 9.76
C TRP A 422 3.35 -21.23 10.33
N GLY A 423 3.97 -21.32 11.50
CA GLY A 423 4.49 -22.56 12.08
C GLY A 423 5.80 -23.02 11.42
N SER A 424 6.30 -24.18 11.86
CA SER A 424 7.53 -24.81 11.37
C SER A 424 7.49 -25.16 9.87
N GLU A 425 6.30 -25.38 9.31
CA GLU A 425 6.08 -25.69 7.90
C GLU A 425 5.95 -24.45 7.00
N GLY A 426 6.01 -23.24 7.57
CA GLY A 426 5.74 -21.96 6.91
C GLY A 426 6.75 -21.51 5.86
N PHE A 427 7.90 -22.16 5.76
CA PHE A 427 8.97 -21.82 4.81
C PHE A 427 8.70 -22.26 3.37
N ILE A 428 7.43 -22.34 2.95
CA ILE A 428 7.09 -22.68 1.56
C ILE A 428 7.31 -21.44 0.68
N LYS A 429 8.56 -21.33 0.22
CA LYS A 429 9.04 -20.59 -0.97
C LYS A 429 8.26 -19.31 -1.30
N CYS A 430 8.66 -18.22 -0.64
CA CYS A 430 8.44 -16.85 -1.11
C CYS A 430 9.22 -16.54 -2.39
#